data_AF-A0A6L4YT23-F1
#
_entry.id   AF-A0A6L4YT23-F1
#
_cell.length_a   1.000
_cell.length_b   1.000
_cell.length_c   1.000
_cell.angle_alpha   90.00
_cell.angle_beta   90.00
_cell.angle_gamma   90.00
#
_symmetry.space_group_name_H-M   'P 1'
#
loop_
_entity.id
_entity.type
_entity.pdbx_description
1 polymer ?
#
loop_
_entity_poly.entity_id
_entity_poly.type
_entity_poly.pdbx_seq_one_letter_code
_entity_poly.pdbx_strand_id
1 'polypeptide(L)'
;MENYNSRGRIRNLLLFPRWEWKTINLEKRTLKETFISYALPLILLGAVSKFLGSFLYVRNVLDIDAYRFSLPLIHAGYFIFLQVLTIMITTVFVYGLSGSFLSVKDYSKSGKVVIYSYTPVYLLFIIANLHSSLDFIMLPGFYSIVLLWTGLPVLLQTPTNKLPAYVIILVISVFGIQYISELLLKLLTTLIFPGVV
;
A
#
# COMPACT_ATOMS: atom_id res chain seq x y z
N MET A 1 4.40 22.88 17.18
CA MET A 1 4.00 21.97 16.08
C MET A 1 5.22 21.12 15.80
N GLU A 2 5.25 19.91 16.34
CA GLU A 2 6.44 19.07 16.35
C GLU A 2 6.82 18.67 14.91
N ASN A 3 8.08 18.90 14.57
CA ASN A 3 8.67 18.70 13.24
C ASN A 3 8.38 17.25 12.79
N TYR A 4 7.48 17.10 11.82
CA TYR A 4 7.12 15.77 11.32
C TYR A 4 8.28 15.21 10.49
N ASN A 5 9.09 14.38 11.13
CA ASN A 5 10.07 13.58 10.43
C ASN A 5 9.41 12.26 10.00
N SER A 6 8.90 12.20 8.77
CA SER A 6 8.35 10.97 8.17
C SER A 6 9.31 9.79 8.29
N ARG A 7 10.63 10.05 8.27
CA ARG A 7 11.67 9.03 8.49
C ARG A 7 11.63 8.44 9.91
N GLY A 8 11.40 9.29 10.91
CA GLY A 8 11.22 8.86 12.30
C GLY A 8 9.98 7.98 12.47
N ARG A 9 8.88 8.34 11.79
CA ARG A 9 7.63 7.56 11.79
C ARG A 9 7.84 6.15 11.25
N ILE A 10 8.47 6.03 10.07
CA ILE A 10 8.74 4.75 9.42
C ILE A 10 9.56 3.86 10.35
N ARG A 11 10.67 4.38 10.88
CA ARG A 11 11.53 3.64 11.81
C ARG A 11 10.76 3.16 13.04
N ASN A 12 9.97 4.03 13.67
CA ASN A 12 9.26 3.68 14.88
C ASN A 12 8.14 2.66 14.63
N LEU A 13 7.44 2.73 13.50
CA LEU A 13 6.47 1.70 13.11
C LEU A 13 7.14 0.34 12.94
N LEU A 14 8.30 0.29 12.28
CA LEU A 14 9.01 -0.97 12.01
C LEU A 14 9.69 -1.58 13.25
N LEU A 15 10.18 -0.75 14.17
CA LEU A 15 10.92 -1.22 15.36
C LEU A 15 10.05 -1.33 16.61
N PHE A 16 9.11 -0.40 16.80
CA PHE A 16 8.32 -0.24 18.03
C PHE A 16 6.82 -0.02 17.73
N PRO A 17 6.17 -0.92 16.98
CA PRO A 17 4.81 -0.69 16.46
C PRO A 17 3.80 -0.38 17.57
N ARG A 18 3.81 -1.15 18.67
CA ARG A 18 2.85 -0.97 19.78
C ARG A 18 2.93 0.42 20.44
N TRP A 19 4.12 0.99 20.50
CA TRP A 19 4.32 2.33 21.07
C TRP A 19 3.89 3.39 20.07
N GLU A 20 4.33 3.24 18.82
CA GLU A 20 4.03 4.19 17.75
C GLU A 20 2.52 4.28 17.46
N TRP A 21 1.78 3.17 17.52
CA TRP A 21 0.32 3.20 17.39
C TRP A 21 -0.37 4.04 18.47
N LYS A 22 0.16 4.07 19.70
CA LYS A 22 -0.38 4.93 20.76
C LYS A 22 -0.15 6.40 20.44
N THR A 23 1.04 6.74 19.96
CA THR A 23 1.36 8.09 19.47
C THR A 23 0.40 8.50 18.34
N ILE A 24 0.21 7.64 17.34
CA ILE A 24 -0.73 7.87 16.22
C ILE A 24 -2.18 8.08 16.72
N ASN A 25 -2.62 7.34 17.73
CA ASN A 25 -3.98 7.48 18.28
C ASN A 25 -4.20 8.82 19.01
N LEU A 26 -3.15 9.41 19.57
CA LEU A 26 -3.20 10.73 20.25
C LEU A 26 -3.12 11.89 19.24
N GLU A 27 -2.72 11.63 18.00
CA GLU A 27 -2.59 12.67 16.98
C GLU A 27 -3.94 13.12 16.42
N LYS A 28 -4.15 14.44 16.49
CA LYS A 28 -5.34 15.11 15.94
C LYS A 28 -5.30 15.33 14.42
N ARG A 29 -4.35 14.72 13.71
CA ARG A 29 -4.24 14.87 12.25
C ARG A 29 -5.44 14.30 11.52
N THR A 30 -5.81 14.92 10.42
CA THR A 30 -6.88 14.39 9.57
C THR A 30 -6.39 13.20 8.73
N LEU A 31 -7.33 12.37 8.25
CA LEU A 31 -7.00 11.27 7.33
C LEU A 31 -6.36 11.81 6.03
N LYS A 32 -6.88 12.93 5.51
CA LYS A 32 -6.36 13.60 4.32
C LYS A 32 -4.91 14.05 4.50
N GLU A 33 -4.61 14.74 5.61
CA GLU A 33 -3.23 15.13 5.94
C GLU A 33 -2.31 13.91 6.05
N THR A 34 -2.78 12.84 6.69
CA THR A 34 -2.02 11.59 6.83
C THR A 34 -1.69 11.00 5.46
N PHE A 35 -2.67 10.94 4.56
CA PHE A 35 -2.47 10.44 3.21
C PHE A 35 -1.47 11.30 2.41
N ILE A 36 -1.66 12.62 2.38
CA ILE A 36 -0.83 13.53 1.58
C ILE A 36 0.61 13.62 2.13
N SER A 37 0.78 13.67 3.45
CA SER A 37 2.10 13.87 4.06
C SER A 37 2.91 12.58 4.23
N TYR A 38 2.26 11.41 4.21
CA TYR A 38 2.92 10.13 4.46
C TYR A 38 2.79 9.12 3.32
N ALA A 39 1.55 8.73 2.97
CA ALA A 39 1.30 7.67 2.01
C ALA A 39 1.70 8.10 0.59
N LEU A 40 1.28 9.29 0.18
CA LEU A 40 1.47 9.79 -1.17
C LEU A 40 2.96 9.88 -1.58
N PRO A 41 3.89 10.44 -0.77
CA PRO A 41 5.31 10.43 -1.10
C PRO A 41 5.88 9.02 -1.30
N LEU A 42 5.48 8.05 -0.47
CA LEU A 42 5.93 6.66 -0.60
C LEU A 42 5.39 5.99 -1.87
N ILE A 43 4.13 6.24 -2.20
CA ILE A 43 3.50 5.77 -3.45
C ILE A 43 4.22 6.37 -4.66
N LEU A 44 4.53 7.67 -4.63
CA LEU A 44 5.25 8.33 -5.71
C LEU A 44 6.66 7.76 -5.90
N LEU A 45 7.39 7.47 -4.81
CA LEU A 45 8.69 6.79 -4.90
C LEU A 45 8.58 5.39 -5.52
N GLY A 46 7.56 4.62 -5.12
CA GLY A 46 7.26 3.33 -5.74
C GLY A 46 6.93 3.45 -7.23
N ALA A 47 6.20 4.50 -7.63
CA ALA A 47 5.83 4.77 -9.01
C ALA A 47 7.04 5.15 -9.87
N VAL A 48 7.93 6.00 -9.36
CA VAL A 48 9.21 6.32 -10.02
C VAL A 48 10.05 5.06 -10.20
N SER A 49 10.09 4.19 -9.18
CA SER A 49 10.81 2.92 -9.27
C SER A 49 10.19 2.00 -10.33
N LYS A 50 8.84 1.95 -10.43
CA LYS A 50 8.12 1.20 -11.46
C LYS A 50 8.36 1.74 -12.86
N PHE A 51 8.41 3.07 -13.01
CA PHE A 51 8.77 3.71 -14.26
C PHE A 51 10.19 3.30 -14.67
N LEU A 52 11.17 3.46 -13.79
CA LEU A 52 12.57 3.14 -14.08
C LEU A 52 12.78 1.66 -14.38
N GLY A 53 12.16 0.77 -13.61
CA GLY A 53 12.22 -0.66 -13.86
C GLY A 53 11.56 -1.03 -15.19
N SER A 54 10.39 -0.48 -15.48
CA SER A 54 9.78 -0.72 -16.79
C SER A 54 10.64 -0.16 -17.92
N PHE A 55 11.23 1.03 -17.76
CA PHE A 55 12.03 1.71 -18.79
C PHE A 55 13.33 0.98 -19.12
N LEU A 56 14.07 0.52 -18.11
CA LEU A 56 15.35 -0.16 -18.29
C LEU A 56 15.22 -1.56 -18.90
N TYR A 57 14.08 -2.22 -18.68
CA TYR A 57 13.86 -3.62 -19.06
C TYR A 57 12.82 -3.80 -20.18
N VAL A 58 12.36 -2.72 -20.84
CA VAL A 58 11.67 -2.86 -22.13
C VAL A 58 12.66 -3.51 -23.09
N ARG A 59 12.51 -4.83 -23.32
CA ARG A 59 13.20 -5.52 -24.41
C ARG A 59 12.91 -4.74 -25.69
N ASN A 60 13.92 -4.54 -26.55
CA ASN A 60 13.81 -3.93 -27.87
C ASN A 60 12.95 -4.82 -28.82
N VAL A 61 11.71 -5.13 -28.45
CA VAL A 61 10.81 -6.00 -29.21
C VAL A 61 10.12 -5.22 -30.33
N LEU A 62 10.02 -3.90 -30.20
CA LEU A 62 9.39 -3.05 -31.20
C LEU A 62 10.29 -1.82 -31.42
N ASP A 63 10.83 -1.68 -32.63
CA ASP A 63 11.67 -0.59 -33.16
C ASP A 63 10.96 0.78 -33.21
N ILE A 64 9.99 1.01 -32.32
CA ILE A 64 9.16 2.21 -32.28
C ILE A 64 9.45 2.95 -30.98
N ASP A 65 10.23 4.03 -31.07
CA ASP A 65 10.63 4.88 -29.93
C ASP A 65 9.44 5.34 -29.05
N ALA A 66 8.22 5.40 -29.60
CA ALA A 66 7.01 5.73 -28.85
C ALA A 66 6.68 4.72 -27.73
N TYR A 67 7.05 3.44 -27.87
CA TYR A 67 6.78 2.39 -26.88
C TYR A 67 7.71 2.46 -25.66
N ARG A 68 8.93 2.98 -25.85
CA ARG A 68 9.95 3.04 -24.79
C ARG A 68 9.55 3.97 -23.64
N PHE A 69 8.72 4.98 -23.89
CA PHE A 69 8.27 5.93 -22.86
C PHE A 69 6.79 5.78 -22.48
N SER A 70 5.91 5.45 -23.43
CA SER A 70 4.46 5.34 -23.15
C SER A 70 4.12 4.19 -22.20
N LEU A 71 4.75 3.03 -22.36
CA LEU A 71 4.47 1.84 -21.56
C LEU A 71 4.96 1.98 -20.10
N PRO A 72 6.20 2.43 -19.82
CA PRO A 72 6.61 2.75 -18.45
C PRO A 72 5.74 3.80 -17.77
N LEU A 73 5.27 4.81 -18.52
CA LEU A 73 4.40 5.85 -17.98
C LEU A 73 3.03 5.30 -17.59
N ILE A 74 2.44 4.43 -18.42
CA ILE A 74 1.19 3.72 -18.10
C ILE A 74 1.37 2.84 -16.87
N HIS A 75 2.47 2.10 -16.75
CA HIS A 75 2.76 1.30 -15.57
C HIS A 75 2.86 2.15 -14.29
N ALA A 76 3.57 3.27 -14.35
CA ALA A 76 3.72 4.18 -13.21
C ALA A 76 2.39 4.85 -12.83
N GLY A 77 1.63 5.35 -13.81
CA GLY A 77 0.32 5.95 -13.59
C GLY A 77 -0.69 4.96 -13.03
N TYR A 78 -0.73 3.75 -13.59
CA TYR A 78 -1.56 2.66 -13.08
C TYR A 78 -1.17 2.27 -11.65
N PHE A 79 0.13 2.18 -11.35
CA PHE A 79 0.60 1.90 -9.99
C PHE A 79 0.08 2.94 -8.99
N ILE A 80 0.20 4.24 -9.30
CA ILE A 80 -0.32 5.30 -8.42
C ILE A 80 -1.82 5.11 -8.21
N PHE A 81 -2.59 5.01 -9.30
CA PHE A 81 -4.03 4.81 -9.25
C PHE A 81 -4.41 3.60 -8.36
N LEU A 82 -3.74 2.48 -8.57
CA LEU A 82 -3.98 1.25 -7.83
C LEU A 82 -3.66 1.39 -6.33
N GLN A 83 -2.54 2.01 -5.96
CA GLN A 83 -2.20 2.15 -4.54
C GLN A 83 -3.18 3.07 -3.81
N VAL A 84 -3.64 4.14 -4.46
CA VAL A 84 -4.70 5.01 -3.90
C VAL A 84 -6.00 4.24 -3.75
N LEU A 85 -6.42 3.52 -4.79
CA LEU A 85 -7.63 2.71 -4.77
C LEU A 85 -7.57 1.61 -3.69
N THR A 86 -6.42 0.97 -3.54
CA THR A 86 -6.15 -0.06 -2.53
C THR A 86 -6.34 0.50 -1.12
N ILE A 87 -5.77 1.66 -0.81
CA ILE A 87 -5.99 2.33 0.49
C ILE A 87 -7.47 2.63 0.70
N MET A 88 -8.14 3.21 -0.31
CA MET A 88 -9.55 3.59 -0.20
C MET A 88 -10.46 2.39 0.04
N ILE A 89 -10.34 1.34 -0.78
CA ILE A 89 -11.14 0.12 -0.65
C ILE A 89 -10.83 -0.55 0.69
N THR A 90 -9.56 -0.75 1.05
CA THR A 90 -9.21 -1.39 2.32
C THR A 90 -9.73 -0.58 3.51
N THR A 91 -9.70 0.75 3.44
CA THR A 91 -10.28 1.64 4.47
C THR A 91 -11.78 1.42 4.62
N VAL A 92 -12.51 1.31 3.51
CA VAL A 92 -13.95 1.01 3.52
C VAL A 92 -14.21 -0.38 4.09
N PHE A 93 -13.40 -1.38 3.76
CA PHE A 93 -13.51 -2.73 4.33
C PHE A 93 -13.31 -2.71 5.85
N VAL A 94 -12.25 -2.06 6.34
CA VAL A 94 -12.04 -1.90 7.79
C VAL A 94 -13.22 -1.17 8.42
N TYR A 95 -13.62 -0.01 7.91
CA TYR A 95 -14.75 0.73 8.46
C TYR A 95 -16.09 -0.04 8.45
N GLY A 96 -16.37 -0.76 7.37
CA GLY A 96 -17.59 -1.56 7.20
C GLY A 96 -17.65 -2.76 8.13
N LEU A 97 -16.51 -3.46 8.29
CA LEU A 97 -16.40 -4.64 9.14
C LEU A 97 -16.28 -4.30 10.64
N SER A 98 -15.92 -3.07 11.01
CA SER A 98 -15.74 -2.67 12.42
C SER A 98 -16.91 -3.11 13.33
N GLY A 99 -18.16 -2.94 12.88
CA GLY A 99 -19.33 -3.34 13.68
C GLY A 99 -19.40 -4.85 13.95
N SER A 100 -19.14 -5.68 12.93
CA SER A 100 -19.14 -7.15 13.04
C SER A 100 -18.04 -7.68 13.95
N PHE A 101 -16.94 -6.94 14.10
CA PHE A 101 -15.81 -7.29 14.96
C PHE A 101 -15.78 -6.51 16.28
N LEU A 102 -16.89 -5.87 16.69
CA LEU A 102 -17.00 -5.09 17.92
C LEU A 102 -15.91 -4.01 18.06
N SER A 103 -15.43 -3.51 16.92
CA SER A 103 -14.44 -2.44 16.84
C SER A 103 -15.15 -1.09 16.71
N VAL A 104 -14.53 -0.05 17.25
CA VAL A 104 -14.99 1.33 17.12
C VAL A 104 -15.13 1.68 15.64
N LYS A 105 -16.29 2.22 15.27
CA LYS A 105 -16.63 2.57 13.90
C LYS A 105 -16.21 4.02 13.61
N ASP A 106 -14.94 4.19 13.23
CA ASP A 106 -14.34 5.49 12.92
C ASP A 106 -13.59 5.43 11.59
N TYR A 107 -14.11 6.10 10.57
CA TYR A 107 -13.54 6.07 9.22
C TYR A 107 -12.12 6.65 9.15
N SER A 108 -11.86 7.72 9.91
CA SER A 108 -10.55 8.37 9.94
C SER A 108 -9.50 7.44 10.54
N LYS A 109 -9.83 6.79 11.65
CA LYS A 109 -8.94 5.81 12.29
C LYS A 109 -8.76 4.55 11.45
N SER A 110 -9.82 4.06 10.80
CA SER A 110 -9.73 2.93 9.86
C SER A 110 -8.72 3.23 8.74
N GLY A 111 -8.82 4.42 8.14
CA GLY A 111 -7.89 4.82 7.08
C GLY A 111 -6.46 4.98 7.57
N LYS A 112 -6.24 5.53 8.77
CA LYS A 112 -4.90 5.62 9.39
C LYS A 112 -4.29 4.24 9.63
N VAL A 113 -5.07 3.27 10.16
CA VAL A 113 -4.59 1.88 10.34
C VAL A 113 -4.09 1.33 9.01
N VAL A 114 -4.88 1.48 7.93
CA VAL A 114 -4.50 1.00 6.60
C VAL A 114 -3.23 1.68 6.10
N ILE A 115 -3.21 3.02 6.05
CA ILE A 115 -2.08 3.79 5.54
C ILE A 115 -0.76 3.40 6.24
N TYR A 116 -0.76 3.37 7.57
CA TYR A 116 0.46 3.07 8.32
C TYR A 116 0.85 1.58 8.24
N SER A 117 -0.11 0.67 8.13
CA SER A 117 0.19 -0.77 7.98
C SER A 117 0.80 -1.13 6.64
N TYR A 118 0.54 -0.35 5.59
CA TYR A 118 1.17 -0.53 4.26
C TYR A 118 2.63 -0.05 4.19
N THR A 119 3.17 0.57 5.24
CA THR A 119 4.55 1.10 5.25
C THR A 119 5.61 0.10 4.76
N PRO A 120 5.67 -1.16 5.27
CA PRO A 120 6.68 -2.13 4.83
C PRO A 120 6.58 -2.41 3.33
N VAL A 121 5.36 -2.66 2.83
CA VAL A 121 5.07 -2.90 1.42
C VAL A 121 5.52 -1.73 0.55
N TYR A 122 5.23 -0.48 0.94
CA TYR A 122 5.67 0.68 0.16
C TYR A 122 7.18 0.83 0.08
N LEU A 123 7.91 0.53 1.17
CA LEU A 123 9.37 0.54 1.14
C LEU A 123 9.93 -0.53 0.21
N LEU A 124 9.34 -1.73 0.22
CA LEU A 124 9.77 -2.83 -0.64
C LEU A 124 9.45 -2.56 -2.10
N PHE A 125 8.33 -1.91 -2.41
CA PHE A 125 8.01 -1.48 -3.78
C PHE A 125 9.07 -0.56 -4.39
N ILE A 126 9.78 0.25 -3.61
CA ILE A 126 10.87 1.09 -4.12
C ILE A 126 11.98 0.23 -4.76
N ILE A 127 12.19 -0.98 -4.25
CA ILE A 127 13.25 -1.88 -4.74
C ILE A 127 12.66 -2.92 -5.71
N ALA A 128 11.58 -3.58 -5.33
CA ALA A 128 10.95 -4.64 -6.12
C ALA A 128 10.47 -4.14 -7.49
N ASN A 129 9.97 -2.91 -7.58
CA ASN A 129 9.49 -2.36 -8.85
C ASN A 129 10.60 -2.07 -9.86
N LEU A 130 11.88 -2.10 -9.47
CA LEU A 130 13.00 -1.87 -10.39
C LEU A 130 13.23 -3.05 -11.34
N HIS A 131 12.93 -4.28 -10.92
CA HIS A 131 13.11 -5.45 -11.77
C HIS A 131 12.28 -6.63 -11.28
N SER A 132 11.63 -7.36 -12.19
CA SER A 132 10.76 -8.49 -11.83
C SER A 132 11.50 -9.61 -11.10
N SER A 133 12.82 -9.77 -11.27
CA SER A 133 13.57 -10.76 -10.48
C SER A 133 13.69 -10.40 -9.00
N LEU A 134 13.36 -9.16 -8.60
CA LEU A 134 13.43 -8.68 -7.23
C LEU A 134 12.11 -8.87 -6.48
N ASP A 135 11.11 -9.51 -7.08
CA ASP A 135 9.81 -9.73 -6.43
C ASP A 135 9.93 -10.54 -5.13
N PHE A 136 10.96 -11.40 -4.99
CA PHE A 136 11.23 -12.12 -3.74
C PHE A 136 11.56 -11.19 -2.55
N ILE A 137 11.99 -9.95 -2.82
CA ILE A 137 12.22 -8.92 -1.79
C ILE A 137 10.90 -8.51 -1.12
N MET A 138 9.74 -8.86 -1.67
CA MET A 138 8.44 -8.59 -1.04
C MET A 138 8.15 -9.46 0.20
N LEU A 139 8.93 -10.51 0.46
CA LEU A 139 8.71 -11.42 1.61
C LEU A 139 8.65 -10.70 2.97
N PRO A 140 9.54 -9.75 3.32
CA PRO A 140 9.42 -8.97 4.55
C PRO A 140 8.16 -8.09 4.61
N GLY A 141 7.45 -7.92 3.49
CA GLY A 141 6.18 -7.20 3.39
C GLY A 141 5.07 -7.83 4.23
N PHE A 142 5.19 -9.11 4.59
CA PHE A 142 4.30 -9.74 5.58
C PHE A 142 4.34 -9.06 6.95
N TYR A 143 5.37 -8.24 7.25
CA TYR A 143 5.38 -7.38 8.44
C TYR A 143 4.21 -6.38 8.47
N SER A 144 3.61 -6.05 7.32
CA SER A 144 2.36 -5.27 7.27
C SER A 144 1.22 -5.92 8.07
N ILE A 145 1.18 -7.25 8.15
CA ILE A 145 0.19 -7.99 8.95
C ILE A 145 0.43 -7.72 10.45
N VAL A 146 1.69 -7.65 10.88
CA VAL A 146 2.04 -7.32 12.28
C VAL A 146 1.61 -5.89 12.63
N LEU A 147 1.81 -4.95 11.71
CA LEU A 147 1.33 -3.57 11.87
C LEU A 147 -0.19 -3.52 11.99
N LEU A 148 -0.92 -4.23 11.11
CA LEU A 148 -2.38 -4.33 11.17
C LEU A 148 -2.85 -4.93 12.50
N TRP A 149 -2.25 -6.04 12.91
CA TRP A 149 -2.56 -6.75 14.15
C TRP A 149 -2.35 -5.88 15.39
N THR A 150 -1.28 -5.07 15.40
CA THR A 150 -0.99 -4.18 16.53
C THR A 150 -1.74 -2.86 16.48
N GLY A 151 -2.15 -2.39 15.29
CA GLY A 151 -2.84 -1.12 15.09
C GLY A 151 -4.34 -1.19 15.36
N LEU A 152 -5.01 -2.27 14.95
CA LEU A 152 -6.46 -2.44 15.13
C LEU A 152 -6.90 -2.32 16.61
N PRO A 153 -6.28 -3.01 17.59
CA PRO A 153 -6.66 -2.89 19.00
C PRO A 153 -6.40 -1.50 19.57
N VAL A 154 -5.43 -0.75 19.03
CA VAL A 154 -5.06 0.57 19.57
C VAL A 154 -5.96 1.66 19.01
N LEU A 155 -6.19 1.67 17.70
CA LEU A 155 -6.95 2.72 17.02
C LEU A 155 -8.46 2.46 17.05
N LEU A 156 -8.87 1.20 16.85
CA LEU A 156 -10.28 0.82 16.76
C LEU A 156 -10.76 0.00 17.96
N GLN A 157 -9.93 -0.19 18.99
CA GLN A 157 -10.28 -0.93 20.20
C GLN A 157 -10.81 -2.35 19.91
N THR A 158 -10.31 -2.98 18.84
CA THR A 158 -10.70 -4.32 18.45
C THR A 158 -10.44 -5.33 19.58
N PRO A 159 -11.47 -6.08 20.04
CA PRO A 159 -11.30 -7.12 21.04
C PRO A 159 -10.34 -8.22 20.62
N THR A 160 -9.53 -8.71 21.56
CA THR A 160 -8.49 -9.72 21.30
C THR A 160 -9.03 -11.05 20.77
N ASN A 161 -10.24 -11.44 21.14
CA ASN A 161 -10.91 -12.66 20.66
C ASN A 161 -11.39 -12.55 19.20
N LYS A 162 -11.62 -11.33 18.70
CA LYS A 162 -12.12 -11.05 17.34
C LYS A 162 -11.00 -10.65 16.38
N LEU A 163 -9.89 -10.16 16.92
CA LEU A 163 -8.72 -9.68 16.16
C LEU A 163 -8.18 -10.68 15.12
N PRO A 164 -7.99 -11.99 15.40
CA PRO A 164 -7.39 -12.90 14.42
C PRO A 164 -8.24 -13.04 13.17
N ALA A 165 -9.56 -13.29 13.35
CA ALA A 165 -10.50 -13.41 12.24
C ALA A 165 -10.60 -12.11 11.43
N TYR A 166 -10.58 -10.95 12.12
CA TYR A 166 -10.62 -9.66 11.45
C TYR A 166 -9.39 -9.44 10.57
N VAL A 167 -8.19 -9.67 11.10
CA VAL A 167 -6.94 -9.54 10.34
C VAL A 167 -6.93 -10.48 9.14
N ILE A 168 -7.35 -11.73 9.29
CA ILE A 168 -7.39 -12.71 8.19
C ILE A 168 -8.28 -12.21 7.04
N ILE A 169 -9.49 -11.71 7.34
CA ILE A 169 -10.40 -11.21 6.31
C ILE A 169 -9.82 -10.00 5.59
N LEU A 170 -9.18 -9.08 6.32
CA LEU A 170 -8.54 -7.92 5.73
C LEU A 170 -7.36 -8.32 4.82
N VAL A 171 -6.55 -9.29 5.26
CA VAL A 171 -5.43 -9.81 4.47
C VAL A 171 -5.93 -10.47 3.18
N ILE A 172 -6.95 -11.34 3.26
CA ILE A 172 -7.57 -11.95 2.07
C ILE A 172 -8.13 -10.89 1.13
N SER A 173 -8.78 -9.86 1.68
CA SER A 173 -9.34 -8.76 0.89
C SER A 173 -8.25 -7.98 0.15
N VAL A 174 -7.13 -7.68 0.82
CA VAL A 174 -5.97 -7.02 0.21
C VAL A 174 -5.35 -7.88 -0.89
N PHE A 175 -5.11 -9.17 -0.64
CA PHE A 175 -4.58 -10.07 -1.66
C PHE A 175 -5.52 -10.20 -2.86
N GLY A 176 -6.83 -10.25 -2.63
CA GLY A 176 -7.84 -10.24 -3.69
C GLY A 176 -7.78 -8.98 -4.54
N ILE A 177 -7.66 -7.80 -3.91
CA ILE A 177 -7.52 -6.51 -4.61
C ILE A 177 -6.26 -6.51 -5.49
N GLN A 178 -5.11 -6.95 -4.95
CA GLN A 178 -3.85 -7.00 -5.70
C GLN A 178 -3.96 -7.99 -6.88
N TYR A 179 -4.49 -9.19 -6.65
CA TYR A 179 -4.65 -10.19 -7.71
C TYR A 179 -5.55 -9.70 -8.86
N ILE A 180 -6.71 -9.12 -8.54
CA ILE A 180 -7.62 -8.54 -9.55
C ILE A 180 -6.92 -7.40 -10.30
N SER A 181 -6.13 -6.58 -9.61
CA SER A 181 -5.41 -5.47 -10.24
C SER A 181 -4.35 -5.94 -11.23
N GLU A 182 -3.61 -7.00 -10.93
CA GLU A 182 -2.63 -7.55 -11.87
C GLU A 182 -3.32 -8.09 -13.14
N LEU A 183 -4.49 -8.71 -12.99
CA LEU A 183 -5.29 -9.17 -14.12
C LEU A 183 -5.76 -7.99 -14.99
N LEU A 184 -6.25 -6.93 -14.36
CA LEU A 184 -6.68 -5.71 -15.05
C LEU A 184 -5.52 -5.03 -15.77
N LEU A 185 -4.35 -4.93 -15.13
CA LEU A 185 -3.17 -4.34 -15.76
C LEU A 185 -2.75 -5.14 -16.99
N LYS A 186 -2.67 -6.47 -16.89
CA LYS A 186 -2.35 -7.36 -18.02
C LYS A 186 -3.34 -7.15 -19.17
N LEU A 187 -4.64 -7.13 -18.87
CA LEU A 187 -5.68 -6.88 -19.87
C LEU A 187 -5.49 -5.52 -20.55
N LEU A 188 -5.28 -4.45 -19.78
CA LEU A 188 -5.06 -3.10 -20.31
C LEU A 188 -3.81 -3.05 -21.20
N THR A 189 -2.71 -3.66 -20.78
CA THR A 189 -1.47 -3.68 -21.57
C THR A 189 -1.63 -4.49 -22.86
N THR A 190 -2.33 -5.63 -22.85
CA THR A 190 -2.57 -6.42 -24.06
C THR A 190 -3.49 -5.70 -25.04
N LEU A 191 -4.49 -4.97 -24.54
CA LEU A 191 -5.42 -4.20 -25.39
C LEU A 191 -4.74 -2.99 -26.03
N ILE A 192 -3.91 -2.27 -25.29
CA ILE A 192 -3.25 -1.05 -25.77
C ILE A 192 -1.98 -1.38 -26.58
N PHE A 193 -1.26 -2.44 -26.21
CA PHE A 193 0.02 -2.84 -26.77
C PHE A 193 0.03 -4.35 -27.12
N PRO A 194 -0.70 -4.76 -28.16
CA PRO A 194 -0.75 -6.17 -28.56
C PRO A 194 0.64 -6.69 -28.95
N GLY A 195 1.04 -7.84 -28.40
CA GLY A 195 2.32 -8.51 -28.70
C GLY A 195 3.50 -8.17 -27.78
N VAL A 196 3.31 -7.32 -26.75
CA VAL A 196 4.36 -6.97 -25.76
C VAL A 196 4.33 -7.86 -24.50
N VAL A 197 3.18 -8.50 -24.23
CA VAL A 197 2.91 -9.32 -23.03
C VAL A 197 2.86 -10.80 -23.38
#